data_AF-A0A3N5Q635-F1
#
_entry.id   AF-A0A3N5Q635-F1
#
_cell.length_a   1.000
_cell.length_b   1.000
_cell.length_c   1.000
_cell.angle_alpha   90.00
_cell.angle_beta   90.00
_cell.angle_gamma   90.00
#
_symmetry.space_group_name_H-M   'P 1'
#
loop_
_entity.id
_entity.type
_entity.pdbx_description
1 polymer ?
#
loop_
_entity_poly.entity_id
_entity_poly.type
_entity_poly.pdbx_seq_one_letter_code
_entity_poly.pdbx_strand_id
1 'polypeptide(L)'
;MDTTAYITNIAVAARAAAGLLAGTNGEKRNAALRACAVALRAGKATLQAANAKDLARKDEFGLSDAMIDRLTLTDARIDAMAAGL
;
A
#
# COMPACT_ATOMS: atom_id res chain seq x y z
N MET A 1 -5.62 16.21 17.26
CA MET A 1 -6.37 15.89 16.03
C MET A 1 -7.61 15.14 16.47
N ASP A 2 -8.81 15.54 16.07
CA ASP A 2 -10.02 14.79 16.40
C ASP A 2 -10.06 13.51 15.54
N THR A 3 -9.80 12.37 16.18
CA THR A 3 -9.79 11.06 15.54
C THR A 3 -11.15 10.72 14.92
N THR A 4 -12.25 11.12 15.57
CA THR A 4 -13.60 10.87 15.07
C THR A 4 -13.84 11.63 13.77
N ALA A 5 -13.49 12.92 13.72
CA ALA A 5 -13.58 13.71 12.50
C ALA A 5 -12.67 13.15 11.39
N TYR A 6 -11.44 12.74 11.72
CA TYR A 6 -10.51 12.17 10.75
C TYR A 6 -11.04 10.89 10.10
N ILE A 7 -11.49 9.93 10.92
CA ILE A 7 -12.05 8.65 10.45
C ILE A 7 -13.35 8.88 9.66
N THR A 8 -14.20 9.80 10.12
CA THR A 8 -15.44 10.17 9.40
C THR A 8 -15.13 10.67 7.99
N ASN A 9 -14.12 11.53 7.85
CA ASN A 9 -13.72 12.06 6.54
C ASN A 9 -13.21 10.96 5.59
N ILE A 10 -12.39 10.02 6.09
CA ILE A 10 -11.95 8.86 5.31
C ILE A 10 -13.15 8.03 4.86
N ALA A 11 -14.10 7.75 5.76
CA ALA A 11 -15.27 6.94 5.46
C ALA A 11 -16.19 7.59 4.41
N VAL A 12 -16.40 8.90 4.49
CA VAL A 12 -17.19 9.66 3.51
C VAL A 12 -16.51 9.62 2.13
N ALA A 13 -15.20 9.86 2.06
CA ALA A 13 -14.45 9.80 0.82
C ALA A 13 -14.48 8.39 0.19
N ALA A 14 -14.30 7.34 1.01
CA ALA A 14 -14.37 5.96 0.57
C ALA A 14 -15.76 5.61 0.00
N ARG A 15 -16.85 6.06 0.67
CA ARG A 15 -18.23 5.83 0.20
C ARG A 15 -18.50 6.50 -1.14
N ALA A 16 -18.00 7.72 -1.35
CA ALA A 16 -18.13 8.41 -2.64
C ALA A 16 -17.35 7.67 -3.75
N ALA A 17 -16.10 7.27 -3.48
CA ALA A 17 -15.27 6.53 -4.43
C ALA A 17 -15.84 5.14 -4.78
N ALA A 18 -16.50 4.46 -3.84
CA ALA A 18 -17.09 3.15 -4.06
C ALA A 18 -18.14 3.15 -5.18
N GLY A 19 -18.97 4.19 -5.26
CA GLY A 19 -19.96 4.34 -6.33
C GLY A 19 -19.31 4.48 -7.71
N LEU A 20 -18.23 5.29 -7.80
CA LEU A 20 -17.47 5.46 -9.03
C LEU A 20 -16.79 4.14 -9.46
N LEU A 21 -16.20 3.43 -8.51
CA LEU A 21 -15.52 2.16 -8.77
C LEU A 21 -16.51 1.08 -9.24
N ALA A 22 -17.69 1.00 -8.62
CA ALA A 22 -18.74 0.06 -9.01
C ALA A 22 -19.23 0.28 -10.46
N GLY A 23 -19.22 1.54 -10.93
CA GLY A 23 -19.58 1.89 -12.31
C GLY A 23 -18.50 1.60 -13.37
N THR A 24 -17.31 1.15 -12.98
CA THR A 24 -16.25 0.79 -13.93
C THR A 24 -16.51 -0.55 -14.62
N ASN A 25 -15.94 -0.77 -15.80
CA ASN A 25 -15.95 -2.07 -16.47
C ASN A 25 -14.68 -2.88 -16.14
N GLY A 26 -14.66 -4.16 -16.53
CA GLY A 26 -13.53 -5.06 -16.26
C GLY A 26 -12.22 -4.61 -16.91
N GLU A 27 -12.27 -4.07 -18.13
CA GLU A 27 -11.08 -3.59 -18.85
C GLU A 27 -10.38 -2.44 -18.13
N LYS A 28 -11.16 -1.42 -17.69
CA LYS A 28 -10.63 -0.28 -16.93
C LYS A 28 -10.02 -0.73 -15.60
N ARG A 29 -10.68 -1.65 -14.89
CA ARG A 29 -10.14 -2.22 -13.63
C ARG A 29 -8.82 -2.95 -13.86
N ASN A 30 -8.79 -3.84 -14.86
CA ASN A 30 -7.58 -4.61 -15.19
C ASN A 30 -6.43 -3.69 -15.67
N ALA A 31 -6.74 -2.62 -16.42
CA ALA A 31 -5.75 -1.63 -16.81
C ALA A 31 -5.17 -0.90 -15.59
N ALA A 32 -6.00 -0.51 -14.63
CA ALA A 32 -5.56 0.12 -13.38
C ALA A 32 -4.66 -0.82 -12.56
N LEU A 33 -5.03 -2.11 -12.40
CA LEU A 33 -4.22 -3.10 -11.70
C LEU A 33 -2.84 -3.29 -12.33
N ARG A 34 -2.80 -3.44 -13.67
CA ARG A 34 -1.53 -3.51 -14.42
C ARG A 34 -0.69 -2.24 -14.26
N ALA A 35 -1.31 -1.06 -14.28
CA ALA A 35 -0.61 0.19 -14.04
C ALA A 35 -0.02 0.27 -12.63
N CYS A 36 -0.77 -0.18 -11.61
CA CYS A 36 -0.26 -0.31 -10.24
C CYS A 36 0.94 -1.27 -10.16
N ALA A 37 0.89 -2.42 -10.84
CA ALA A 37 2.01 -3.36 -10.90
C ALA A 37 3.27 -2.75 -11.53
N VAL A 38 3.11 -1.98 -12.61
CA VAL A 38 4.22 -1.23 -13.23
C VAL A 38 4.77 -0.17 -12.27
N ALA A 39 3.88 0.59 -11.62
CA ALA A 39 4.26 1.63 -10.68
C ALA A 39 5.02 1.08 -9.45
N LEU A 40 4.62 -0.08 -8.93
CA LEU A 40 5.33 -0.76 -7.84
C LEU A 40 6.77 -1.11 -8.24
N ARG A 41 6.96 -1.70 -9.42
CA ARG A 41 8.30 -2.07 -9.93
C ARG A 41 9.15 -0.83 -10.21
N ALA A 42 8.57 0.19 -10.83
CA ALA A 42 9.27 1.45 -11.11
C ALA A 42 9.64 2.22 -9.82
N GLY A 43 8.77 2.18 -8.82
CA GLY A 43 8.93 2.86 -7.52
C GLY A 43 9.73 2.08 -6.48
N LYS A 44 10.28 0.92 -6.83
CA LYS A 44 10.95 -0.02 -5.91
C LYS A 44 11.98 0.65 -4.98
N ALA A 45 12.89 1.44 -5.55
CA ALA A 45 13.92 2.13 -4.78
C ALA A 45 13.32 3.11 -3.75
N THR A 46 12.26 3.82 -4.13
CA THR A 46 11.54 4.74 -3.23
C THR A 46 10.84 3.98 -2.11
N LEU A 47 10.17 2.88 -2.42
CA LEU A 47 9.50 2.02 -1.44
C LEU A 47 10.49 1.44 -0.43
N GLN A 48 11.63 0.94 -0.89
CA GLN A 48 12.68 0.39 -0.04
C GLN A 48 13.32 1.46 0.85
N ALA A 49 13.57 2.65 0.30
CA ALA A 49 14.08 3.78 1.09
C ALA A 49 13.09 4.23 2.19
N ALA A 50 11.78 4.19 1.91
CA ALA A 50 10.76 4.46 2.93
C ALA A 50 10.72 3.34 3.99
N ASN A 51 10.68 2.08 3.56
CA ASN A 51 10.66 0.93 4.47
C ASN A 51 11.91 0.83 5.36
N ALA A 52 13.08 1.23 4.86
CA ALA A 52 14.28 1.32 5.66
C ALA A 52 14.14 2.31 6.83
N LYS A 53 13.40 3.40 6.67
CA LYS A 53 13.09 4.33 7.76
C LYS A 53 12.16 3.71 8.78
N ASP A 54 11.19 2.92 8.34
CA ASP A 54 10.29 2.19 9.24
C ASP A 54 11.06 1.13 10.05
N LEU A 55 11.94 0.38 9.38
CA LEU A 55 12.82 -0.63 10.01
C LEU A 55 13.81 -0.01 10.99
N ALA A 56 14.32 1.20 10.72
CA ALA A 56 15.20 1.91 11.65
C ALA A 56 14.49 2.27 12.98
N ARG A 57 13.15 2.37 12.96
CA ARG A 57 12.32 2.68 14.12
C ARG A 57 11.75 1.43 14.79
N LYS A 58 12.18 0.23 14.40
CA LYS A 58 11.65 -1.05 14.91
C LYS A 58 11.64 -1.16 16.45
N ASP A 59 12.66 -0.58 17.10
CA ASP A 59 12.82 -0.66 18.55
C ASP A 59 11.83 0.27 19.27
N GLU A 60 11.41 1.39 18.64
CA GLU A 60 10.37 2.28 19.18
C GLU A 60 9.02 1.57 19.33
N PHE A 61 8.77 0.58 18.47
CA PHE A 61 7.50 -0.16 18.41
C PHE A 61 7.58 -1.55 19.04
N GLY A 62 8.73 -1.95 19.60
CA GLY A 62 8.91 -3.26 20.22
C GLY A 62 8.64 -4.42 19.27
N LEU A 63 9.02 -4.29 17.99
CA LEU A 63 8.74 -5.31 16.98
C LEU A 63 9.56 -6.58 17.22
N SER A 64 8.90 -7.74 17.17
CA SER A 64 9.60 -9.03 17.15
C SER A 64 10.30 -9.29 15.81
N ASP A 65 11.27 -10.21 15.77
CA ASP A 65 11.96 -10.60 14.54
C ASP A 65 11.00 -11.05 13.43
N ALA A 66 9.93 -11.76 13.78
CA ALA A 66 8.90 -12.18 12.84
C ALA A 66 8.04 -11.01 12.31
N MET A 67 7.93 -9.91 13.05
CA MET A 67 7.28 -8.68 12.59
C MET A 67 8.22 -7.85 11.71
N ILE A 68 9.51 -7.78 12.07
CA ILE A 68 10.55 -7.13 11.28
C ILE A 68 10.69 -7.82 9.92
N ASP A 69 10.73 -9.16 9.92
CA ASP A 69 10.75 -9.93 8.69
C ASP A 69 9.53 -9.53 7.85
N ARG A 70 8.30 -9.60 8.35
CA ARG A 70 7.08 -9.21 7.61
C ARG A 70 7.08 -7.75 7.14
N LEU A 71 7.67 -6.83 7.89
CA LEU A 71 7.78 -5.41 7.52
C LEU A 71 8.76 -5.19 6.37
N THR A 72 9.80 -6.02 6.25
CA THR A 72 10.89 -5.80 5.29
C THR A 72 10.42 -5.90 3.83
N LEU A 73 10.68 -4.87 3.02
CA LEU A 73 10.40 -4.88 1.58
C LEU A 73 11.64 -5.28 0.78
N THR A 74 11.77 -6.57 0.52
CA THR A 74 12.79 -7.10 -0.40
C THR A 74 12.32 -6.98 -1.85
N ASP A 75 13.27 -7.14 -2.77
CA ASP A 75 13.02 -7.20 -4.21
C ASP A 75 11.94 -8.22 -4.56
N ALA A 76 12.09 -9.44 -4.08
CA ALA A 76 11.14 -10.53 -4.31
C ALA A 76 9.73 -10.20 -3.78
N ARG A 77 9.61 -9.47 -2.67
CA ARG A 77 8.30 -9.10 -2.11
C ARG A 77 7.62 -8.02 -2.93
N ILE A 78 8.36 -7.02 -3.39
CA ILE A 78 7.82 -5.98 -4.28
C ILE A 78 7.39 -6.61 -5.62
N ASP A 79 8.17 -7.53 -6.16
CA ASP A 79 7.80 -8.25 -7.38
C ASP A 79 6.58 -9.17 -7.17
N ALA A 80 6.47 -9.83 -6.02
CA ALA A 80 5.30 -10.64 -5.66
C ALA A 80 4.04 -9.77 -5.51
N MET A 81 4.13 -8.60 -4.86
CA MET A 81 3.02 -7.63 -4.79
C MET A 81 2.56 -7.22 -6.19
N ALA A 82 3.50 -6.91 -7.09
CA ALA A 82 3.18 -6.52 -8.46
C ALA A 82 2.66 -7.68 -9.32
N ALA A 83 2.97 -8.94 -8.98
CA ALA A 83 2.44 -10.11 -9.66
C ALA A 83 1.04 -10.53 -9.15
N GLY A 84 0.67 -10.12 -7.93
CA GLY A 84 -0.65 -10.39 -7.34
C GLY A 84 -1.77 -9.43 -7.76
N LEU A 85 -1.44 -8.41 -8.56
CA LEU A 85 -2.39 -7.44 -9.15
C LEU A 85 -2.82 -7.88 -10.55
#